data_AF-A0A9E0GPJ9-F1
#
_entry.id   AF-A0A9E0GPJ9-F1
#
_cell.length_a   1.000
_cell.length_b   1.000
_cell.length_c   1.000
_cell.angle_alpha   90.00
_cell.angle_beta   90.00
_cell.angle_gamma   90.00
#
_symmetry.space_group_name_H-M   'P 1'
#
loop_
_entity.id
_entity.type
_entity.pdbx_description
1 polymer ?
#
loop_
_entity_poly.entity_id
_entity_poly.type
_entity_poly.pdbx_seq_one_letter_code
_entity_poly.pdbx_strand_id
1 'polypeptide(L)'
;MKKLRKKAILLACTTTMTVCMSSVAMADTIKLSDGTSVDLGADVKAVSLSTVMYDKDEYGHKTEAEIIKGIESQVRDSLNKKFSEKVGSQFTPYTGPIYTGVPQYYQLQGEDKLGHHTAYLGDIGIAKEAYQYFLDQEAKATGQAPINLEMVDMALLMSGGEATQAELDRVNTHFSEFKYDPVMRAQLKEKLMTKPGLTEDDKLTYSYIAELLPLVDLKFTKSASNRVKTDRGYGLANRIDLRGDIGFGGFVAPLGMRAYVIPTKASYVTSFGFMNDTSYDYWSNKLGSAFENSTAKAPDKMPKHVESMSKVNTQINTLAGKMTVPSDVNITQLSDSALLDVVKDIQTQAHTEAVKKHKVDDIKETAELGDYLKDFGKLYDVYQIQGHDETGEKTALVVAVDMREAMKEIQAKHPEVTLPINLDGKVEMNPIVEQMILLGVNQALPQAQQRINNSLAKHSKPGEEDTKITLEDTESMRKVDGTKYPTYILGTRVMVEEDQLQFPFYVHGTIVLNDSKPTLFVILTSDVERHYVKPVWEQLISSIK
;
A
#
# COMPACT_ATOMS: atom_id res chain seq x y z
N MET A 1 -8.10 11.44 -21.74
CA MET A 1 -8.37 10.59 -20.58
C MET A 1 -8.40 9.10 -20.91
N LYS A 2 -8.41 8.65 -22.18
CA LYS A 2 -8.14 7.24 -22.55
C LYS A 2 -6.92 6.56 -21.89
N LYS A 3 -5.79 7.26 -21.62
CA LYS A 3 -4.69 6.71 -20.80
C LYS A 3 -5.06 6.58 -19.31
N LEU A 4 -5.90 7.46 -18.77
CA LEU A 4 -6.51 7.36 -17.44
C LEU A 4 -7.65 6.31 -17.39
N ARG A 5 -8.47 6.09 -18.43
CA ARG A 5 -9.39 4.93 -18.46
C ARG A 5 -8.66 3.57 -18.39
N LYS A 6 -7.35 3.53 -18.73
CA LYS A 6 -6.45 2.39 -18.45
C LYS A 6 -5.56 2.55 -17.19
N LYS A 7 -5.36 3.76 -16.65
CA LYS A 7 -4.46 4.06 -15.51
C LYS A 7 -5.14 4.65 -14.24
N ALA A 8 -6.47 4.77 -14.20
CA ALA A 8 -7.23 5.33 -13.08
C ALA A 8 -8.06 4.29 -12.31
N ILE A 9 -8.37 3.15 -12.94
CA ILE A 9 -8.64 1.90 -12.19
C ILE A 9 -7.33 1.45 -11.51
N LEU A 10 -6.19 1.79 -12.12
CA LEU A 10 -4.82 1.48 -11.71
C LEU A 10 -4.29 2.25 -10.48
N LEU A 11 -5.15 3.05 -9.81
CA LEU A 11 -4.82 3.73 -8.55
C LEU A 11 -5.76 3.33 -7.40
N ALA A 12 -6.60 2.32 -7.63
CA ALA A 12 -7.45 1.69 -6.61
C ALA A 12 -7.31 0.15 -6.58
N CYS A 13 -6.95 -0.48 -7.71
CA CYS A 13 -6.46 -1.86 -7.77
C CYS A 13 -5.43 -2.00 -8.89
N THR A 14 -4.26 -2.59 -8.63
CA THR A 14 -3.43 -3.15 -9.70
C THR A 14 -2.63 -4.34 -9.20
N THR A 15 -2.99 -5.49 -9.77
CA THR A 15 -2.27 -6.75 -9.73
C THR A 15 -2.64 -7.52 -11.01
N THR A 16 -1.73 -7.75 -11.98
CA THR A 16 -1.95 -8.67 -13.12
C THR A 16 -0.68 -9.30 -13.74
N MET A 17 -0.57 -10.65 -13.71
CA MET A 17 0.29 -11.66 -14.41
C MET A 17 0.13 -13.05 -13.69
N THR A 18 0.75 -14.20 -14.07
CA THR A 18 0.97 -15.44 -13.21
C THR A 18 1.84 -16.48 -13.96
N VAL A 19 2.44 -17.47 -13.25
CA VAL A 19 2.61 -18.93 -13.59
C VAL A 19 3.93 -19.52 -13.03
N CYS A 20 3.99 -20.69 -12.35
CA CYS A 20 2.99 -21.44 -11.57
C CYS A 20 3.64 -22.51 -10.64
N MET A 21 2.89 -22.97 -9.64
CA MET A 21 2.98 -24.20 -8.81
C MET A 21 4.30 -25.04 -8.74
N SER A 22 4.86 -25.17 -7.54
CA SER A 22 4.68 -26.39 -6.70
C SER A 22 5.35 -26.26 -5.33
N SER A 23 4.79 -26.90 -4.31
CA SER A 23 5.29 -26.82 -2.92
C SER A 23 6.58 -27.64 -2.74
N VAL A 24 7.70 -26.94 -2.65
CA VAL A 24 8.99 -27.42 -2.12
C VAL A 24 9.26 -26.65 -0.82
N ALA A 25 10.13 -27.16 0.07
CA ALA A 25 10.64 -26.32 1.17
C ALA A 25 11.45 -25.16 0.57
N MET A 26 10.85 -23.96 0.55
CA MET A 26 11.43 -22.78 -0.07
C MET A 26 12.34 -22.06 0.93
N ALA A 27 13.53 -22.63 1.12
CA ALA A 27 14.68 -21.88 1.60
C ALA A 27 15.21 -21.05 0.43
N ASP A 28 14.75 -19.80 0.32
CA ASP A 28 15.15 -18.94 -0.78
C ASP A 28 16.43 -18.16 -0.47
N THR A 29 17.24 -17.96 -1.50
CA THR A 29 18.51 -17.23 -1.42
C THR A 29 18.49 -16.08 -2.39
N ILE A 30 18.15 -14.89 -1.88
CA ILE A 30 18.24 -13.65 -2.66
C ILE A 30 19.70 -13.26 -2.90
N LYS A 31 19.92 -12.33 -3.84
CA LYS A 31 21.20 -11.65 -4.01
C LYS A 31 21.03 -10.18 -3.66
N LEU A 32 22.07 -9.59 -3.08
CA LEU A 32 22.20 -8.14 -2.93
C LEU A 32 22.89 -7.56 -4.16
N SER A 33 22.83 -6.23 -4.30
CA SER A 33 23.45 -5.48 -5.39
C SER A 33 24.96 -5.67 -5.51
N ASP A 34 25.67 -5.88 -4.40
CA ASP A 34 27.10 -6.20 -4.39
C ASP A 34 27.42 -7.66 -4.78
N GLY A 35 26.39 -8.46 -5.07
CA GLY A 35 26.50 -9.87 -5.44
C GLY A 35 26.40 -10.86 -4.27
N THR A 36 26.25 -10.38 -3.03
CA THR A 36 26.17 -11.21 -1.82
C THR A 36 24.88 -12.03 -1.77
N SER A 37 24.99 -13.34 -1.54
CA SER A 37 23.82 -14.22 -1.33
C SER A 37 23.26 -14.12 0.09
N VAL A 38 21.93 -14.10 0.23
CA VAL A 38 21.20 -14.03 1.51
C VAL A 38 20.14 -15.12 1.59
N ASP A 39 20.41 -16.13 2.41
CA ASP A 39 19.40 -17.08 2.89
C ASP A 39 18.39 -16.35 3.80
N LEU A 40 17.10 -16.53 3.52
CA LEU A 40 15.98 -15.95 4.27
C LEU A 40 15.29 -16.94 5.22
N GLY A 41 15.71 -18.21 5.21
CA GLY A 41 15.09 -19.31 5.96
C GLY A 41 14.10 -20.13 5.14
N ALA A 42 13.85 -21.38 5.58
CA ALA A 42 13.11 -22.40 4.84
C ALA A 42 11.60 -22.16 4.67
N ASP A 43 11.07 -21.10 5.26
CA ASP A 43 9.67 -20.69 5.24
C ASP A 43 9.47 -19.26 4.66
N VAL A 44 10.46 -18.76 3.90
CA VAL A 44 10.38 -17.50 3.17
C VAL A 44 10.76 -17.71 1.71
N LYS A 45 9.79 -17.50 0.80
CA LYS A 45 10.01 -17.44 -0.65
C LYS A 45 10.30 -16.00 -1.08
N ALA A 46 11.19 -15.79 -2.04
CA ALA A 46 11.52 -14.47 -2.58
C ALA A 46 11.36 -14.43 -4.10
N VAL A 47 10.40 -13.64 -4.59
CA VAL A 47 10.12 -13.50 -6.03
C VAL A 47 10.78 -12.24 -6.57
N SER A 48 11.65 -12.39 -7.57
CA SER A 48 12.41 -11.27 -8.14
C SER A 48 11.52 -10.33 -8.98
N LEU A 49 11.50 -9.06 -8.61
CA LEU A 49 10.77 -7.98 -9.29
C LEU A 49 11.57 -7.35 -10.44
N SER A 50 12.82 -7.77 -10.67
CA SER A 50 13.66 -7.28 -11.78
C SER A 50 13.05 -7.51 -13.17
N THR A 51 12.09 -8.42 -13.30
CA THR A 51 11.35 -8.67 -14.56
C THR A 51 10.18 -7.69 -14.76
N VAL A 52 9.67 -7.09 -13.67
CA VAL A 52 8.40 -6.33 -13.63
C VAL A 52 8.64 -4.81 -13.65
N MET A 53 9.74 -4.34 -13.06
CA MET A 53 10.03 -2.90 -12.89
C MET A 53 10.39 -2.13 -14.19
N TYR A 54 10.63 -2.82 -15.31
CA TYR A 54 11.10 -2.20 -16.56
C TYR A 54 10.05 -2.26 -17.66
N ASP A 55 9.36 -1.14 -17.89
CA ASP A 55 8.40 -0.98 -18.99
C ASP A 55 9.13 -1.16 -20.35
N LYS A 56 8.83 -2.26 -21.04
CA LYS A 56 9.42 -2.61 -22.34
C LYS A 56 9.06 -1.61 -23.44
N ASP A 57 7.93 -0.91 -23.33
CA ASP A 57 7.52 0.13 -24.28
C ASP A 57 8.29 1.45 -24.03
N GLU A 58 8.68 1.74 -22.79
CA GLU A 58 9.46 2.94 -22.43
C GLU A 58 10.97 2.74 -22.68
N TYR A 59 11.52 1.58 -22.33
CA TYR A 59 12.96 1.31 -22.43
C TYR A 59 13.38 0.58 -23.71
N GLY A 60 12.45 -0.03 -24.46
CA GLY A 60 12.71 -0.74 -25.71
C GLY A 60 13.58 -1.98 -25.53
N HIS A 61 14.40 -2.32 -26.52
CA HIS A 61 15.32 -3.47 -26.48
C HIS A 61 16.58 -3.28 -25.62
N LYS A 62 16.60 -2.31 -24.69
CA LYS A 62 17.75 -2.07 -23.81
C LYS A 62 17.90 -3.20 -22.80
N THR A 63 19.14 -3.59 -22.55
CA THR A 63 19.49 -4.47 -21.44
C THR A 63 19.36 -3.72 -20.10
N GLU A 64 19.14 -4.47 -19.01
CA GLU A 64 19.09 -3.94 -17.64
C GLU A 64 20.34 -3.10 -17.29
N ALA A 65 21.52 -3.54 -17.75
CA ALA A 65 22.77 -2.81 -17.60
C ALA A 65 22.79 -1.44 -18.32
N GLU A 66 22.15 -1.33 -19.49
CA GLU A 66 22.01 -0.06 -20.21
C GLU A 66 21.01 0.88 -19.53
N ILE A 67 19.93 0.34 -18.97
CA ILE A 67 18.95 1.11 -18.19
C ILE A 67 19.61 1.69 -16.93
N ILE A 68 20.33 0.85 -16.17
CA ILE A 68 21.04 1.24 -14.93
C ILE A 68 22.11 2.29 -15.23
N LYS A 69 22.90 2.11 -16.28
CA LYS A 69 23.89 3.11 -16.72
C LYS A 69 23.24 4.45 -17.13
N GLY A 70 22.03 4.41 -17.68
CA GLY A 70 21.22 5.59 -17.96
C GLY A 70 20.77 6.31 -16.68
N ILE A 71 20.17 5.57 -15.74
CA ILE A 71 19.75 6.10 -14.43
C ILE A 71 20.95 6.67 -13.68
N GLU A 72 22.06 5.96 -13.64
CA GLU A 72 23.30 6.38 -12.99
C GLU A 72 23.82 7.70 -13.57
N SER A 73 23.79 7.88 -14.90
CA SER A 73 24.19 9.16 -15.49
C SER A 73 23.23 10.27 -15.11
N GLN A 74 21.91 10.06 -15.17
CA GLN A 74 20.94 11.08 -14.76
C GLN A 74 21.12 11.50 -13.29
N VAL A 75 21.38 10.54 -12.40
CA VAL A 75 21.65 10.81 -10.98
C VAL A 75 22.96 11.58 -10.81
N ARG A 76 24.05 11.15 -11.46
CA ARG A 76 25.35 11.84 -11.45
C ARG A 76 25.26 13.26 -11.99
N ASP A 77 24.58 13.46 -13.11
CA ASP A 77 24.42 14.75 -13.77
C ASP A 77 23.55 15.71 -12.92
N SER A 78 22.50 15.19 -12.27
CA SER A 78 21.65 15.93 -11.34
C SER A 78 22.40 16.34 -10.07
N LEU A 79 23.17 15.43 -9.46
CA LEU A 79 24.05 15.73 -8.33
C LEU A 79 25.13 16.75 -8.70
N ASN A 80 25.81 16.55 -9.84
CA ASN A 80 26.83 17.48 -10.35
C ASN A 80 26.26 18.88 -10.59
N LYS A 81 25.04 18.99 -11.14
CA LYS A 81 24.36 20.28 -11.31
C LYS A 81 24.02 20.92 -9.95
N LYS A 82 23.41 20.16 -9.04
CA LYS A 82 23.04 20.67 -7.70
C LYS A 82 24.25 21.19 -6.92
N PHE A 83 25.37 20.49 -6.98
CA PHE A 83 26.59 20.91 -6.29
C PHE A 83 27.38 21.99 -7.04
N SER A 84 27.32 22.07 -8.38
CA SER A 84 27.93 23.20 -9.11
C SER A 84 27.21 24.53 -8.83
N GLU A 85 25.87 24.51 -8.76
CA GLU A 85 25.05 25.65 -8.35
C GLU A 85 25.34 26.10 -6.90
N LYS A 86 25.71 25.16 -6.02
CA LYS A 86 25.91 25.42 -4.58
C LYS A 86 27.35 25.78 -4.19
N VAL A 87 28.36 25.11 -4.78
CA VAL A 87 29.80 25.31 -4.51
C VAL A 87 30.41 26.36 -5.45
N GLY A 88 29.79 26.61 -6.60
CA GLY A 88 30.27 27.58 -7.58
C GLY A 88 31.60 27.19 -8.22
N SER A 89 32.51 28.16 -8.40
CA SER A 89 33.74 28.02 -9.19
C SER A 89 34.78 27.04 -8.63
N GLN A 90 34.61 26.56 -7.40
CA GLN A 90 35.47 25.53 -6.79
C GLN A 90 34.98 24.10 -7.06
N PHE A 91 33.80 23.95 -7.67
CA PHE A 91 33.22 22.64 -7.95
C PHE A 91 33.95 21.93 -9.09
N THR A 92 34.30 20.66 -8.86
CA THR A 92 34.71 19.74 -9.93
C THR A 92 33.57 18.72 -10.14
N PRO A 93 33.18 18.38 -11.38
CA PRO A 93 32.19 17.32 -11.60
C PRO A 93 32.71 15.95 -11.16
N TYR A 94 31.89 15.17 -10.45
CA TYR A 94 32.16 13.77 -10.19
C TYR A 94 32.00 12.94 -11.46
N THR A 95 32.96 12.07 -11.76
CA THR A 95 32.99 11.23 -12.97
C THR A 95 32.99 9.73 -12.69
N GLY A 96 33.10 9.33 -11.42
CA GLY A 96 33.12 7.92 -11.03
C GLY A 96 31.73 7.25 -11.05
N PRO A 97 31.66 5.98 -10.62
CA PRO A 97 30.40 5.28 -10.44
C PRO A 97 29.66 5.84 -9.22
N ILE A 98 28.32 5.96 -9.30
CA ILE A 98 27.45 6.29 -8.16
C ILE A 98 27.01 5.01 -7.45
N TYR A 99 26.69 3.97 -8.22
CA TYR A 99 26.18 2.71 -7.72
C TYR A 99 27.19 1.58 -7.88
N THR A 100 27.12 0.59 -6.99
CA THR A 100 27.91 -0.65 -7.08
C THR A 100 26.99 -1.81 -7.38
N GLY A 101 27.12 -2.38 -8.58
CA GLY A 101 26.33 -3.51 -9.04
C GLY A 101 24.90 -3.14 -9.46
N VAL A 102 24.02 -4.13 -9.47
CA VAL A 102 22.65 -4.03 -10.01
C VAL A 102 21.67 -3.98 -8.84
N PRO A 103 20.85 -2.92 -8.67
CA PRO A 103 19.83 -2.88 -7.62
C PRO A 103 18.90 -4.09 -7.72
N GLN A 104 18.62 -4.74 -6.59
CA GLN A 104 17.79 -5.94 -6.54
C GLN A 104 16.47 -5.62 -5.85
N TYR A 105 15.38 -6.23 -6.32
CA TYR A 105 14.04 -6.03 -5.78
C TYR A 105 13.33 -7.37 -5.69
N TYR A 106 12.72 -7.67 -4.56
CA TYR A 106 12.01 -8.91 -4.30
C TYR A 106 10.68 -8.64 -3.60
N GLN A 107 9.64 -9.41 -3.91
CA GLN A 107 8.56 -9.63 -2.96
C GLN A 107 8.89 -10.86 -2.12
N LEU A 108 8.85 -10.70 -0.80
CA LEU A 108 8.99 -11.77 0.16
C LEU A 108 7.59 -12.29 0.51
N GLN A 109 7.44 -13.62 0.54
CA GLN A 109 6.20 -14.33 0.83
C GLN A 109 6.43 -15.31 1.98
N GLY A 110 5.52 -15.33 2.94
CA GLY A 110 5.58 -16.21 4.11
C GLY A 110 4.22 -16.39 4.74
N GLU A 111 4.11 -17.27 5.73
CA GLU A 111 2.83 -17.61 6.37
C GLU A 111 3.05 -17.93 7.85
N ASP A 112 2.14 -17.47 8.70
CA ASP A 112 2.04 -17.92 10.10
C ASP A 112 0.56 -18.09 10.53
N LYS A 113 0.32 -18.30 11.82
CA LYS A 113 -1.03 -18.44 12.41
C LYS A 113 -2.00 -17.27 12.10
N LEU A 114 -1.50 -16.08 11.77
CA LEU A 114 -2.29 -14.90 11.39
C LEU A 114 -2.71 -14.97 9.93
N GLY A 115 -1.92 -15.59 9.04
CA GLY A 115 -2.20 -15.73 7.62
C GLY A 115 -0.98 -15.55 6.74
N HIS A 116 -1.21 -15.24 5.47
CA HIS A 116 -0.13 -14.99 4.51
C HIS A 116 0.41 -13.56 4.67
N HIS A 117 1.72 -13.48 4.94
CA HIS A 117 2.46 -12.24 5.03
C HIS A 117 3.16 -11.94 3.69
N THR A 118 3.19 -10.66 3.33
CA THR A 118 3.99 -10.15 2.20
C THR A 118 4.82 -8.95 2.62
N ALA A 119 6.00 -8.79 2.01
CA ALA A 119 6.87 -7.62 2.11
C ALA A 119 7.58 -7.38 0.78
N TYR A 120 8.12 -6.18 0.61
CA TYR A 120 8.89 -5.78 -0.56
C TYR A 120 10.28 -5.38 -0.10
N LEU A 121 11.30 -6.14 -0.52
CA LEU A 121 12.70 -5.89 -0.20
C LEU A 121 13.40 -5.32 -1.43
N GLY A 122 13.83 -4.07 -1.37
CA GLY A 122 14.75 -3.49 -2.34
C GLY A 122 16.16 -3.39 -1.77
N ASP A 123 17.16 -3.40 -2.64
CA ASP A 123 18.57 -3.28 -2.26
C ASP A 123 19.35 -2.42 -3.25
N ILE A 124 20.15 -1.48 -2.72
CA ILE A 124 20.97 -0.58 -3.52
C ILE A 124 22.36 -0.37 -2.91
N GLY A 125 23.39 -0.67 -3.70
CA GLY A 125 24.78 -0.42 -3.36
C GLY A 125 25.21 0.97 -3.82
N ILE A 126 25.61 1.84 -2.89
CA ILE A 126 26.14 3.18 -3.18
C ILE A 126 27.66 3.13 -3.05
N ALA A 127 28.39 3.61 -4.06
CA ALA A 127 29.85 3.63 -4.06
C ALA A 127 30.40 4.55 -2.94
N LYS A 128 31.35 4.03 -2.14
CA LYS A 128 31.97 4.78 -1.04
C LYS A 128 32.67 6.04 -1.54
N GLU A 129 33.30 5.99 -2.71
CA GLU A 129 33.97 7.13 -3.33
C GLU A 129 32.99 8.23 -3.73
N ALA A 130 31.84 7.87 -4.32
CA ALA A 130 30.80 8.84 -4.70
C ALA A 130 30.20 9.50 -3.46
N TYR A 131 29.85 8.69 -2.48
CA TYR A 131 29.28 9.14 -1.23
C TYR A 131 30.22 10.12 -0.50
N GLN A 132 31.48 9.74 -0.29
CA GLN A 132 32.48 10.62 0.33
C GLN A 132 32.70 11.90 -0.49
N TYR A 133 32.75 11.78 -1.82
CA TYR A 133 32.91 12.93 -2.70
C TYR A 133 31.84 14.00 -2.46
N PHE A 134 30.57 13.62 -2.44
CA PHE A 134 29.48 14.58 -2.27
C PHE A 134 29.37 15.13 -0.83
N LEU A 135 29.78 14.38 0.19
CA LEU A 135 29.96 14.92 1.55
C LEU A 135 31.04 16.02 1.58
N ASP A 136 32.17 15.79 0.92
CA ASP A 136 33.26 16.78 0.86
C ASP A 136 32.84 18.05 0.11
N GLN A 137 31.97 17.95 -0.90
CA GLN A 137 31.40 19.12 -1.59
C GLN A 137 30.39 19.88 -0.71
N GLU A 138 29.59 19.18 0.10
CA GLU A 138 28.65 19.79 1.05
C GLU A 138 29.39 20.60 2.15
N ALA A 139 30.51 20.06 2.66
CA ALA A 139 31.39 20.77 3.59
C ALA A 139 31.97 22.06 2.96
N LYS A 140 32.45 21.99 1.71
CA LYS A 140 32.96 23.16 0.98
C LYS A 140 31.88 24.21 0.75
N ALA A 141 30.68 23.79 0.36
CA ALA A 141 29.54 24.67 0.11
C ALA A 141 29.10 25.49 1.34
N THR A 142 29.20 24.89 2.52
CA THR A 142 28.68 25.49 3.77
C THR A 142 29.73 26.25 4.57
N GLY A 143 31.02 26.21 4.16
CA GLY A 143 32.12 26.90 4.84
C GLY A 143 32.45 26.34 6.23
N GLN A 144 31.83 25.22 6.59
CA GLN A 144 31.93 24.50 7.86
C GLN A 144 31.92 22.99 7.52
N ALA A 145 32.38 22.12 8.42
CA ALA A 145 31.91 20.73 8.36
C ALA A 145 30.38 20.77 8.36
N PRO A 146 29.64 19.93 7.59
CA PRO A 146 28.22 20.13 7.36
C PRO A 146 27.47 20.37 8.69
N ILE A 147 26.86 21.55 8.87
CA ILE A 147 26.06 21.89 10.07
C ILE A 147 24.55 21.89 9.75
N ASN A 148 24.16 21.59 8.51
CA ASN A 148 22.79 21.13 8.29
C ASN A 148 22.65 19.72 8.89
N LEU A 149 22.19 19.67 10.16
CA LEU A 149 22.08 18.43 10.93
C LEU A 149 21.34 17.33 10.14
N GLU A 150 20.34 17.68 9.32
CA GLU A 150 19.62 16.70 8.50
C GLU A 150 20.54 15.94 7.53
N MET A 151 21.48 16.62 6.89
CA MET A 151 22.43 15.98 5.96
C MET A 151 23.54 15.23 6.69
N VAL A 152 23.98 15.70 7.88
CA VAL A 152 24.93 14.97 8.72
C VAL A 152 24.32 13.67 9.25
N ASP A 153 23.07 13.75 9.65
CA ASP A 153 22.37 12.64 10.29
C ASP A 153 21.97 11.60 9.24
N MET A 154 21.49 12.03 8.06
CA MET A 154 21.38 11.15 6.89
C MET A 154 22.73 10.54 6.51
N ALA A 155 23.83 11.29 6.56
CA ALA A 155 25.15 10.75 6.30
C ALA A 155 25.52 9.64 7.32
N LEU A 156 25.36 9.89 8.61
CA LEU A 156 25.68 8.89 9.63
C LEU A 156 24.83 7.63 9.52
N LEU A 157 23.53 7.76 9.22
CA LEU A 157 22.67 6.61 8.90
C LEU A 157 23.23 5.81 7.71
N MET A 158 23.58 6.50 6.62
CA MET A 158 24.11 5.92 5.38
C MET A 158 25.57 5.43 5.45
N SER A 159 26.32 5.77 6.51
CA SER A 159 27.68 5.24 6.75
C SER A 159 27.70 3.80 7.29
N GLY A 160 26.54 3.22 7.58
CA GLY A 160 26.45 1.89 8.19
C GLY A 160 27.17 1.83 9.54
N GLY A 161 27.64 0.64 9.93
CA GLY A 161 28.26 0.42 11.24
C GLY A 161 29.61 1.13 11.49
N GLU A 162 30.05 1.99 10.56
CA GLU A 162 31.19 2.90 10.74
C GLU A 162 30.85 4.07 11.67
N ALA A 163 29.57 4.47 11.77
CA ALA A 163 29.09 5.40 12.78
C ALA A 163 29.27 4.84 14.21
N THR A 164 29.55 5.70 15.19
CA THR A 164 29.51 5.33 16.61
C THR A 164 28.07 5.31 17.14
N GLN A 165 27.82 4.56 18.22
CA GLN A 165 26.49 4.55 18.84
C GLN A 165 26.10 5.95 19.35
N ALA A 166 27.04 6.72 19.91
CA ALA A 166 26.78 8.08 20.37
C ALA A 166 26.39 9.05 19.22
N GLU A 167 26.89 8.83 18.02
CA GLU A 167 26.45 9.57 16.83
C GLU A 167 25.04 9.16 16.41
N LEU A 168 24.72 7.85 16.42
CA LEU A 168 23.36 7.38 16.15
C LEU A 168 22.35 7.86 17.20
N ASP A 169 22.71 7.88 18.49
CA ASP A 169 21.85 8.38 19.56
C ASP A 169 21.53 9.88 19.37
N ARG A 170 22.49 10.65 18.85
CA ARG A 170 22.27 12.05 18.45
C ARG A 170 21.30 12.15 17.25
N VAL A 171 21.49 11.34 16.21
CA VAL A 171 20.57 11.25 15.06
C VAL A 171 19.15 10.90 15.51
N ASN A 172 19.02 9.93 16.42
CA ASN A 172 17.75 9.44 16.94
C ASN A 172 17.02 10.51 17.77
N THR A 173 17.76 11.35 18.51
CA THR A 173 17.21 12.48 19.24
C THR A 173 16.67 13.57 18.30
N HIS A 174 17.37 13.81 17.18
CA HIS A 174 16.98 14.84 16.20
C HIS A 174 15.83 14.38 15.27
N PHE A 175 15.79 13.10 14.91
CA PHE A 175 14.76 12.49 14.05
C PHE A 175 13.82 11.56 14.83
N SER A 176 13.09 12.10 15.81
CA SER A 176 12.12 11.33 16.61
C SER A 176 10.76 11.15 15.92
N GLU A 177 10.27 12.18 15.22
CA GLU A 177 9.02 12.14 14.44
C GLU A 177 9.22 12.85 13.09
N PHE A 178 8.73 12.25 11.99
CA PHE A 178 8.55 12.96 10.72
C PHE A 178 7.07 13.29 10.53
N LYS A 179 6.78 14.57 10.29
CA LYS A 179 5.44 15.07 9.96
C LYS A 179 5.52 15.93 8.71
N TYR A 180 4.69 15.60 7.72
CA TYR A 180 4.62 16.37 6.47
C TYR A 180 3.81 17.65 6.68
N ASP A 181 4.47 18.71 7.14
CA ASP A 181 3.80 19.93 7.61
C ASP A 181 3.17 20.79 6.46
N PRO A 182 2.35 21.81 6.79
CA PRO A 182 1.76 22.70 5.79
C PRO A 182 2.75 23.53 4.97
N VAL A 183 3.96 23.79 5.49
CA VAL A 183 5.02 24.54 4.80
C VAL A 183 5.66 23.64 3.72
N MET A 184 5.97 22.38 4.06
CA MET A 184 6.44 21.40 3.08
C MET A 184 5.42 21.18 1.95
N ARG A 185 4.12 21.11 2.29
CA ARG A 185 3.02 21.05 1.30
C ARG A 185 3.01 22.26 0.36
N ALA A 186 3.12 23.47 0.91
CA ALA A 186 3.15 24.70 0.12
C ALA A 186 4.37 24.76 -0.82
N GLN A 187 5.56 24.42 -0.30
CA GLN A 187 6.80 24.39 -1.10
C GLN A 187 6.77 23.33 -2.21
N LEU A 188 6.19 22.14 -1.96
CA LEU A 188 6.06 21.12 -3.00
C LEU A 188 5.07 21.57 -4.08
N LYS A 189 3.93 22.16 -3.70
CA LYS A 189 2.97 22.76 -4.62
C LYS A 189 3.61 23.83 -5.50
N GLU A 190 4.38 24.75 -4.91
CA GLU A 190 5.11 25.79 -5.66
C GLU A 190 6.12 25.18 -6.63
N LYS A 191 6.95 24.22 -6.19
CA LYS A 191 7.95 23.56 -7.03
C LYS A 191 7.35 22.78 -8.20
N LEU A 192 6.19 22.14 -8.01
CA LEU A 192 5.47 21.47 -9.09
C LEU A 192 5.00 22.50 -10.12
N MET A 193 4.33 23.56 -9.70
CA MET A 193 3.73 24.54 -10.61
C MET A 193 4.75 25.47 -11.30
N THR A 194 5.93 25.68 -10.72
CA THR A 194 6.97 26.58 -11.27
C THR A 194 8.09 25.87 -12.05
N LYS A 195 8.04 24.54 -12.18
CA LYS A 195 9.06 23.77 -12.93
C LYS A 195 9.15 24.25 -14.39
N PRO A 196 10.35 24.60 -14.89
CA PRO A 196 10.51 25.10 -16.26
C PRO A 196 10.32 23.98 -17.29
N GLY A 197 9.80 24.34 -18.47
CA GLY A 197 9.65 23.43 -19.60
C GLY A 197 8.40 22.53 -19.60
N LEU A 198 7.46 22.75 -18.67
CA LEU A 198 6.19 22.00 -18.63
C LEU A 198 5.27 22.32 -19.81
N THR A 199 4.66 21.27 -20.38
CA THR A 199 3.56 21.40 -21.35
C THR A 199 2.25 21.80 -20.64
N GLU A 200 1.24 22.21 -21.40
CA GLU A 200 -0.09 22.50 -20.85
C GLU A 200 -0.76 21.27 -20.21
N ASP A 201 -0.52 20.07 -20.74
CA ASP A 201 -1.06 18.83 -20.17
C ASP A 201 -0.27 18.41 -18.91
N ASP A 202 1.03 18.76 -18.78
CA ASP A 202 1.79 18.58 -17.53
C ASP A 202 1.31 19.54 -16.43
N LYS A 203 1.11 20.82 -16.76
CA LYS A 203 0.58 21.83 -15.82
C LYS A 203 -0.78 21.41 -15.27
N LEU A 204 -1.65 20.88 -16.14
CA LEU A 204 -2.97 20.36 -15.76
C LEU A 204 -2.87 19.12 -14.86
N THR A 205 -1.91 18.23 -15.14
CA THR A 205 -1.64 17.08 -14.27
C THR A 205 -1.13 17.53 -12.90
N TYR A 206 -0.26 18.54 -12.86
CA TYR A 206 0.29 19.08 -11.62
C TYR A 206 -0.72 19.92 -10.81
N SER A 207 -1.70 20.60 -11.43
CA SER A 207 -2.80 21.23 -10.69
C SER A 207 -3.64 20.20 -9.93
N TYR A 208 -3.95 19.05 -10.55
CA TYR A 208 -4.67 17.98 -9.86
C TYR A 208 -3.87 17.45 -8.66
N ILE A 209 -2.57 17.17 -8.83
CA ILE A 209 -1.70 16.77 -7.71
C ILE A 209 -1.70 17.84 -6.61
N ALA A 210 -1.60 19.12 -6.99
CA ALA A 210 -1.58 20.25 -6.08
C ALA A 210 -2.90 20.50 -5.31
N GLU A 211 -4.00 19.88 -5.73
CA GLU A 211 -5.29 19.86 -5.01
C GLU A 211 -5.40 18.67 -4.04
N LEU A 212 -4.70 17.57 -4.35
CA LEU A 212 -4.59 16.41 -3.46
C LEU A 212 -3.57 16.62 -2.34
N LEU A 213 -2.50 17.40 -2.57
CA LEU A 213 -1.42 17.65 -1.58
C LEU A 213 -1.89 18.10 -0.17
N PRO A 214 -2.90 18.97 0.01
CA PRO A 214 -3.40 19.32 1.34
C PRO A 214 -4.00 18.14 2.12
N LEU A 215 -4.54 17.13 1.41
CA LEU A 215 -5.16 15.95 2.01
C LEU A 215 -4.14 14.87 2.43
N VAL A 216 -2.91 14.94 1.92
CA VAL A 216 -1.83 14.00 2.28
C VAL A 216 -1.36 14.28 3.71
N ASP A 217 -1.45 13.26 4.56
CA ASP A 217 -0.87 13.25 5.90
C ASP A 217 0.22 12.18 5.93
N LEU A 218 1.34 12.45 6.60
CA LEU A 218 2.43 11.48 6.76
C LEU A 218 2.84 11.49 8.22
N LYS A 219 2.63 10.36 8.90
CA LYS A 219 2.95 10.18 10.31
C LYS A 219 3.84 8.97 10.43
N PHE A 220 5.09 9.19 10.84
CA PHE A 220 6.01 8.09 11.10
C PHE A 220 6.63 8.24 12.48
N THR A 221 6.46 7.21 13.29
CA THR A 221 7.30 6.96 14.46
C THR A 221 8.56 6.27 13.97
N LYS A 222 9.73 6.84 14.30
CA LYS A 222 11.03 6.24 14.00
C LYS A 222 11.57 5.55 15.25
N SER A 223 12.15 4.36 15.09
CA SER A 223 12.88 3.70 16.18
C SER A 223 14.24 4.35 16.41
N ALA A 224 14.85 4.08 17.56
CA ALA A 224 16.28 4.29 17.71
C ALA A 224 17.01 3.45 16.63
N SER A 225 17.71 4.14 15.73
CA SER A 225 18.61 3.51 14.76
C SER A 225 19.75 2.86 15.54
N ASN A 226 19.88 1.55 15.40
CA ASN A 226 20.73 0.70 16.24
C ASN A 226 21.85 0.08 15.42
N ARG A 227 23.04 -0.05 16.02
CA ARG A 227 24.13 -0.83 15.42
C ARG A 227 23.95 -2.32 15.67
N VAL A 228 23.87 -3.09 14.60
CA VAL A 228 23.71 -4.55 14.64
C VAL A 228 24.97 -5.23 14.09
N LYS A 229 25.34 -6.38 14.65
CA LYS A 229 26.45 -7.19 14.16
C LYS A 229 25.94 -8.14 13.08
N THR A 230 26.64 -8.23 11.94
CA THR A 230 26.27 -9.15 10.85
C THR A 230 27.16 -10.41 10.88
N ASP A 231 26.59 -11.57 10.54
CA ASP A 231 27.32 -12.85 10.57
C ASP A 231 28.20 -13.11 9.33
N ARG A 232 28.31 -12.14 8.43
CA ARG A 232 28.68 -12.37 7.03
C ARG A 232 29.98 -11.69 6.58
N GLY A 233 30.80 -11.27 7.54
CA GLY A 233 32.10 -10.64 7.26
C GLY A 233 32.07 -9.11 7.06
N TYR A 234 30.89 -8.49 6.97
CA TYR A 234 30.71 -7.02 6.89
C TYR A 234 30.84 -6.31 8.25
N GLY A 235 30.98 -7.08 9.35
CA GLY A 235 31.19 -6.54 10.69
C GLY A 235 29.91 -5.98 11.31
N LEU A 236 29.69 -4.67 11.16
CA LEU A 236 28.60 -3.92 11.80
C LEU A 236 27.77 -3.22 10.73
N ALA A 237 26.45 -3.24 10.88
CA ALA A 237 25.51 -2.50 10.05
C ALA A 237 24.67 -1.55 10.92
N ASN A 238 24.11 -0.50 10.31
CA ASN A 238 23.05 0.27 10.94
C ASN A 238 21.71 -0.35 10.59
N ARG A 239 20.86 -0.60 11.59
CA ARG A 239 19.44 -0.92 11.40
C ARG A 239 18.60 0.33 11.66
N ILE A 240 17.62 0.56 10.82
CA ILE A 240 16.65 1.67 10.92
C ILE A 240 15.26 1.04 10.82
N ASP A 241 14.39 1.33 11.77
CA ASP A 241 12.99 0.89 11.72
C ASP A 241 12.04 2.10 11.74
N LEU A 242 11.02 2.07 10.89
CA LEU A 242 9.92 3.03 10.84
C LEU A 242 8.59 2.27 10.93
N ARG A 243 7.64 2.81 11.70
CA ARG A 243 6.23 2.37 11.71
C ARG A 243 5.36 3.61 11.70
N GLY A 244 4.26 3.58 10.97
CA GLY A 244 3.42 4.76 10.77
C GLY A 244 2.36 4.56 9.71
N ASP A 245 1.81 5.66 9.21
CA ASP A 245 0.78 5.65 8.19
C ASP A 245 0.97 6.74 7.12
N ILE A 246 0.47 6.42 5.93
CA ILE A 246 0.21 7.41 4.87
C ILE A 246 -1.28 7.71 4.89
N GLY A 247 -1.61 8.91 5.38
CA GLY A 247 -2.97 9.43 5.42
C GLY A 247 -3.36 10.16 4.14
N PHE A 248 -4.63 10.05 3.76
CA PHE A 248 -5.21 10.75 2.63
C PHE A 248 -6.68 11.11 2.88
N GLY A 249 -6.96 12.37 3.20
CA GLY A 249 -8.33 12.85 3.43
C GLY A 249 -9.05 12.18 4.61
N GLY A 250 -8.30 11.60 5.56
CA GLY A 250 -8.81 10.82 6.69
C GLY A 250 -8.81 9.30 6.48
N PHE A 251 -8.59 8.81 5.26
CA PHE A 251 -8.18 7.43 5.02
C PHE A 251 -6.71 7.26 5.40
N VAL A 252 -6.27 6.08 5.80
CA VAL A 252 -4.87 5.78 6.16
C VAL A 252 -4.42 4.45 5.57
N ALA A 253 -3.14 4.33 5.24
CA ALA A 253 -2.48 3.07 4.88
C ALA A 253 -1.34 2.83 5.90
N PRO A 254 -1.49 1.87 6.83
CA PRO A 254 -0.47 1.59 7.84
C PRO A 254 0.71 0.83 7.22
N LEU A 255 1.93 1.27 7.55
CA LEU A 255 3.18 0.78 6.95
C LEU A 255 4.25 0.57 8.01
N GLY A 256 4.95 -0.57 7.88
CA GLY A 256 6.24 -0.82 8.49
C GLY A 256 7.37 -0.72 7.46
N MET A 257 8.53 -0.25 7.90
CA MET A 257 9.78 -0.30 7.14
C MET A 257 10.92 -0.77 8.05
N ARG A 258 11.79 -1.64 7.53
CA ARG A 258 13.07 -1.99 8.15
C ARG A 258 14.17 -1.86 7.11
N ALA A 259 15.18 -1.05 7.40
CA ALA A 259 16.36 -0.91 6.54
C ALA A 259 17.64 -1.32 7.26
N TYR A 260 18.57 -1.91 6.51
CA TYR A 260 19.94 -2.17 6.91
C TYR A 260 20.90 -1.40 6.00
N VAL A 261 21.86 -0.70 6.59
CA VAL A 261 22.98 -0.09 5.87
C VAL A 261 24.24 -0.85 6.24
N ILE A 262 24.74 -1.65 5.28
CA ILE A 262 25.82 -2.60 5.43
C ILE A 262 27.07 -2.03 4.74
N PRO A 263 28.13 -1.67 5.48
CA PRO A 263 29.38 -1.23 4.90
C PRO A 263 30.14 -2.42 4.31
N THR A 264 30.41 -2.37 3.01
CA THR A 264 31.29 -3.32 2.31
C THR A 264 32.69 -2.71 2.12
N LYS A 265 33.57 -3.39 1.39
CA LYS A 265 34.88 -2.84 1.03
C LYS A 265 34.79 -1.59 0.14
N ALA A 266 33.80 -1.51 -0.75
CA ALA A 266 33.70 -0.47 -1.79
C ALA A 266 32.34 0.28 -1.80
N SER A 267 31.37 -0.17 -1.01
CA SER A 267 30.02 0.39 -1.01
C SER A 267 29.38 0.44 0.38
N TYR A 268 28.34 1.26 0.47
CA TYR A 268 27.29 1.11 1.48
C TYR A 268 26.09 0.44 0.80
N VAL A 269 25.84 -0.82 1.13
CA VAL A 269 24.69 -1.60 0.62
C VAL A 269 23.50 -1.30 1.52
N THR A 270 22.47 -0.70 0.96
CA THR A 270 21.26 -0.30 1.67
C THR A 270 20.10 -1.20 1.25
N SER A 271 19.76 -2.16 2.11
CA SER A 271 18.62 -3.05 1.92
C SER A 271 17.42 -2.51 2.70
N PHE A 272 16.28 -2.31 2.06
CA PHE A 272 15.06 -1.75 2.64
C PHE A 272 13.86 -2.68 2.40
N GLY A 273 13.28 -3.18 3.49
CA GLY A 273 12.01 -3.89 3.49
C GLY A 273 10.85 -2.93 3.78
N PHE A 274 9.79 -2.99 2.98
CA PHE A 274 8.49 -2.37 3.21
C PHE A 274 7.41 -3.44 3.42
N MET A 275 6.47 -3.21 4.35
CA MET A 275 5.42 -4.16 4.71
C MET A 275 4.19 -3.44 5.28
N ASN A 276 3.04 -4.11 5.36
CA ASN A 276 1.95 -3.67 6.23
C ASN A 276 2.44 -3.69 7.70
N ASP A 277 2.01 -2.72 8.52
CA ASP A 277 2.34 -2.61 9.94
C ASP A 277 2.00 -3.88 10.73
N THR A 278 0.86 -4.53 10.43
CA THR A 278 0.47 -5.84 11.00
C THR A 278 1.50 -6.94 10.73
N SER A 279 2.20 -6.89 9.59
CA SER A 279 3.24 -7.85 9.21
C SER A 279 4.65 -7.44 9.66
N TYR A 280 4.80 -6.27 10.30
CA TYR A 280 6.12 -5.73 10.67
C TYR A 280 6.90 -6.66 11.61
N ASP A 281 6.26 -7.17 12.67
CA ASP A 281 6.95 -8.04 13.65
C ASP A 281 7.38 -9.38 12.99
N TYR A 282 6.55 -9.95 12.11
CA TYR A 282 6.89 -11.16 11.34
C TYR A 282 8.13 -10.94 10.47
N TRP A 283 8.10 -9.92 9.61
CA TRP A 283 9.20 -9.64 8.68
C TRP A 283 10.46 -9.15 9.38
N SER A 284 10.32 -8.37 10.45
CA SER A 284 11.44 -7.95 11.30
C SER A 284 12.18 -9.14 11.88
N ASN A 285 11.48 -10.18 12.33
CA ASN A 285 12.11 -11.41 12.82
C ASN A 285 12.81 -12.20 11.71
N LYS A 286 12.20 -12.30 10.51
CA LYS A 286 12.81 -12.98 9.35
C LYS A 286 14.05 -12.26 8.85
N LEU A 287 13.94 -10.96 8.59
CA LEU A 287 15.05 -10.11 8.15
C LEU A 287 16.13 -10.00 9.24
N GLY A 288 15.76 -9.95 10.52
CA GLY A 288 16.70 -10.03 11.64
C GLY A 288 17.51 -11.32 11.61
N SER A 289 16.84 -12.47 11.43
CA SER A 289 17.49 -13.79 11.32
C SER A 289 18.40 -13.92 10.09
N ALA A 290 18.08 -13.22 9.00
CA ALA A 290 18.86 -13.25 7.76
C ALA A 290 20.11 -12.34 7.80
N PHE A 291 19.99 -11.14 8.37
CA PHE A 291 21.02 -10.09 8.31
C PHE A 291 21.82 -9.90 9.61
N GLU A 292 21.24 -10.18 10.78
CA GLU A 292 21.88 -9.99 12.09
C GLU A 292 22.49 -11.29 12.64
N ASN A 293 23.47 -11.17 13.54
CA ASN A 293 24.07 -12.31 14.25
C ASN A 293 23.09 -12.90 15.27
N SER A 294 22.90 -14.22 15.21
CA SER A 294 21.98 -15.03 16.04
C SER A 294 22.10 -14.91 17.58
N THR A 295 23.06 -14.14 18.10
CA THR A 295 23.26 -13.85 19.53
C THR A 295 22.48 -12.64 20.05
N ALA A 296 21.96 -11.75 19.19
CA ALA A 296 21.10 -10.63 19.59
C ALA A 296 19.62 -11.05 19.69
N LYS A 297 19.29 -11.95 20.64
CA LYS A 297 17.98 -12.65 20.69
C LYS A 297 16.78 -11.88 21.27
N ALA A 298 16.77 -10.56 21.16
CA ALA A 298 15.57 -9.77 21.43
C ALA A 298 15.22 -9.00 20.15
N PRO A 299 14.07 -9.24 19.51
CA PRO A 299 13.51 -8.22 18.65
C PRO A 299 13.22 -7.01 19.55
N ASP A 300 13.92 -5.91 19.29
CA ASP A 300 13.53 -4.61 19.85
C ASP A 300 12.09 -4.37 19.39
N LYS A 301 11.13 -4.57 20.30
CA LYS A 301 9.73 -4.28 20.04
C LYS A 301 9.61 -2.77 19.86
N MET A 302 9.69 -2.35 18.60
CA MET A 302 9.54 -0.96 18.23
C MET A 302 8.25 -0.41 18.86
N PRO A 303 8.28 0.78 19.50
CA PRO A 303 7.06 1.44 19.91
C PRO A 303 6.15 1.55 18.70
N LYS A 304 4.99 0.88 18.77
CA LYS A 304 4.03 0.91 17.66
C LYS A 304 3.61 2.35 17.44
N HIS A 305 3.38 2.71 16.18
CA HIS A 305 2.52 3.84 15.94
C HIS A 305 1.14 3.49 16.52
N VAL A 306 0.69 4.30 17.48
CA VAL A 306 -0.68 4.28 18.00
C VAL A 306 -1.09 5.73 18.05
N GLU A 307 -1.80 6.20 17.03
CA GLU A 307 -2.35 7.55 17.11
C GLU A 307 -3.42 7.57 18.19
N SER A 308 -3.37 8.57 19.08
CA SER A 308 -4.46 8.81 20.02
C SER A 308 -5.70 9.20 19.22
N MET A 309 -6.59 8.23 18.97
CA MET A 309 -7.79 8.38 18.15
C MET A 309 -8.62 9.59 18.60
N SER A 310 -8.47 10.70 17.88
CA SER A 310 -8.89 12.03 18.33
C SER A 310 -10.36 12.35 18.01
N LYS A 311 -11.11 11.36 17.49
CA LYS A 311 -12.52 11.47 17.13
C LYS A 311 -13.31 10.26 17.60
N VAL A 312 -13.86 10.35 18.81
CA VAL A 312 -14.90 9.40 19.27
C VAL A 312 -16.23 9.79 18.63
N ASN A 313 -16.37 9.53 17.32
CA ASN A 313 -17.66 9.54 16.64
C ASN A 313 -18.46 8.34 17.15
N THR A 314 -19.18 8.51 18.27
CA THR A 314 -19.95 7.41 18.89
C THR A 314 -20.99 6.79 17.94
N GLN A 315 -21.40 7.50 16.89
CA GLN A 315 -22.27 7.00 15.83
C GLN A 315 -21.88 7.53 14.46
N ILE A 316 -22.15 6.75 13.41
CA ILE A 316 -22.05 7.14 11.99
C ILE A 316 -23.36 6.84 11.25
N ASN A 317 -23.63 7.57 10.16
CA ASN A 317 -24.77 7.31 9.28
C ASN A 317 -24.31 6.47 8.09
N THR A 318 -24.84 5.26 7.93
CA THR A 318 -24.53 4.39 6.79
C THR A 318 -25.77 4.19 5.91
N LEU A 319 -25.59 3.65 4.70
CA LEU A 319 -26.71 3.29 3.82
C LEU A 319 -27.73 2.36 4.49
N ALA A 320 -27.28 1.51 5.44
CA ALA A 320 -28.12 0.54 6.12
C ALA A 320 -28.84 1.09 7.37
N GLY A 321 -28.54 2.32 7.80
CA GLY A 321 -28.98 2.90 9.07
C GLY A 321 -27.82 3.45 9.90
N LYS A 322 -28.09 3.78 11.17
CA LYS A 322 -27.07 4.32 12.08
C LYS A 322 -26.29 3.21 12.76
N MET A 323 -24.96 3.24 12.68
CA MET A 323 -24.07 2.36 13.45
C MET A 323 -23.51 3.10 14.66
N THR A 324 -23.20 2.36 15.73
CA THR A 324 -22.47 2.82 16.91
C THR A 324 -21.03 2.34 16.80
N VAL A 325 -20.06 3.26 16.85
CA VAL A 325 -18.64 2.91 16.67
C VAL A 325 -18.03 2.53 18.03
N PRO A 326 -17.24 1.44 18.13
CA PRO A 326 -16.44 1.12 19.31
C PRO A 326 -15.49 2.27 19.68
N SER A 327 -15.13 2.40 20.96
CA SER A 327 -14.26 3.49 21.45
C SER A 327 -12.80 3.39 20.99
N ASP A 328 -12.39 2.21 20.55
CA ASP A 328 -11.07 1.80 20.07
C ASP A 328 -11.02 1.70 18.53
N VAL A 329 -12.04 2.22 17.84
CA VAL A 329 -12.18 2.18 16.39
C VAL A 329 -12.51 3.57 15.85
N ASN A 330 -11.86 3.97 14.77
CA ASN A 330 -12.27 5.12 13.96
C ASN A 330 -12.89 4.64 12.63
N ILE A 331 -13.85 5.41 12.11
CA ILE A 331 -14.41 5.17 10.78
C ILE A 331 -14.41 6.46 9.99
N THR A 332 -13.69 6.45 8.86
CA THR A 332 -13.74 7.51 7.84
C THR A 332 -14.74 7.10 6.77
N GLN A 333 -15.60 8.04 6.35
CA GLN A 333 -16.64 7.85 5.33
C GLN A 333 -16.34 8.75 4.14
N LEU A 334 -16.33 8.22 2.92
CA LEU A 334 -15.93 8.95 1.72
C LEU A 334 -16.91 10.08 1.40
N SER A 335 -18.22 9.84 1.50
CA SER A 335 -19.25 10.85 1.24
C SER A 335 -19.22 12.06 2.19
N ASP A 336 -18.73 11.88 3.41
CA ASP A 336 -18.53 12.92 4.43
C ASP A 336 -17.08 13.45 4.49
N SER A 337 -16.22 13.04 3.54
CA SER A 337 -14.79 13.42 3.51
C SER A 337 -14.49 14.54 2.51
N ALA A 338 -13.52 15.40 2.86
CA ALA A 338 -12.98 16.41 1.94
C ALA A 338 -12.33 15.80 0.68
N LEU A 339 -12.01 14.50 0.68
CA LEU A 339 -11.50 13.79 -0.49
C LEU A 339 -12.53 13.74 -1.61
N LEU A 340 -13.79 13.44 -1.31
CA LEU A 340 -14.82 13.37 -2.35
C LEU A 340 -15.03 14.73 -3.03
N ASP A 341 -14.93 15.83 -2.29
CA ASP A 341 -15.07 17.18 -2.85
C ASP A 341 -13.88 17.54 -3.76
N VAL A 342 -12.64 17.25 -3.34
CA VAL A 342 -11.46 17.43 -4.21
C VAL A 342 -11.55 16.58 -5.48
N VAL A 343 -12.08 15.36 -5.41
CA VAL A 343 -12.28 14.50 -6.60
C VAL A 343 -13.35 15.08 -7.54
N LYS A 344 -14.43 15.69 -7.02
CA LYS A 344 -15.43 16.42 -7.82
C LYS A 344 -14.84 17.67 -8.48
N ASP A 345 -13.99 18.41 -7.78
CA ASP A 345 -13.31 19.60 -8.33
C ASP A 345 -12.37 19.20 -9.48
N ILE A 346 -11.53 18.17 -9.29
CA ILE A 346 -10.67 17.60 -10.33
C ILE A 346 -11.50 17.11 -11.53
N GLN A 347 -12.60 16.39 -11.30
CA GLN A 347 -13.50 15.94 -12.37
C GLN A 347 -14.11 17.14 -13.14
N THR A 348 -14.51 18.20 -12.44
CA THR A 348 -15.09 19.41 -13.04
C THR A 348 -14.07 20.17 -13.89
N GLN A 349 -12.83 20.28 -13.42
CA GLN A 349 -11.72 20.87 -14.18
C GLN A 349 -11.38 20.03 -15.42
N ALA A 350 -11.26 18.71 -15.26
CA ALA A 350 -10.99 17.78 -16.35
C ALA A 350 -12.08 17.82 -17.43
N HIS A 351 -13.35 17.91 -17.03
CA HIS A 351 -14.47 18.09 -17.95
C HIS A 351 -14.39 19.43 -18.69
N THR A 352 -14.13 20.51 -17.96
CA THR A 352 -14.00 21.87 -18.53
C THR A 352 -12.88 21.94 -19.57
N GLU A 353 -11.71 21.36 -19.28
CA GLU A 353 -10.60 21.28 -20.23
C GLU A 353 -10.87 20.35 -21.41
N ALA A 354 -11.58 19.23 -21.20
CA ALA A 354 -12.01 18.35 -22.29
C ALA A 354 -12.98 19.08 -23.25
N VAL A 355 -13.90 19.88 -22.73
CA VAL A 355 -14.83 20.72 -23.51
C VAL A 355 -14.07 21.79 -24.30
N LYS A 356 -13.18 22.57 -23.65
CA LYS A 356 -12.34 23.58 -24.32
C LYS A 356 -11.47 22.99 -25.44
N LYS A 357 -10.90 21.80 -25.22
CA LYS A 357 -10.06 21.08 -26.19
C LYS A 357 -10.87 20.22 -27.19
N HIS A 358 -12.21 20.30 -27.15
CA HIS A 358 -13.15 19.52 -27.99
C HIS A 358 -12.91 18.00 -28.01
N LYS A 359 -12.38 17.44 -26.91
CA LYS A 359 -12.03 16.01 -26.80
C LYS A 359 -13.29 15.19 -26.45
N VAL A 360 -14.10 14.83 -27.45
CA VAL A 360 -15.42 14.18 -27.28
C VAL A 360 -15.42 12.95 -26.36
N ASP A 361 -14.42 12.06 -26.47
CA ASP A 361 -14.31 10.88 -25.60
C ASP A 361 -14.04 11.27 -24.13
N ASP A 362 -13.18 12.26 -23.92
CA ASP A 362 -12.80 12.78 -22.61
C ASP A 362 -13.97 13.53 -21.94
N ILE A 363 -14.82 14.20 -22.73
CA ILE A 363 -16.07 14.83 -22.26
C ILE A 363 -17.04 13.77 -21.73
N LYS A 364 -17.21 12.64 -22.45
CA LYS A 364 -18.05 11.52 -22.00
C LYS A 364 -17.49 10.87 -20.74
N GLU A 365 -16.18 10.56 -20.73
CA GLU A 365 -15.47 9.97 -19.59
C GLU A 365 -15.66 10.76 -18.30
N THR A 366 -15.55 12.09 -18.38
CA THR A 366 -15.72 12.97 -17.23
C THR A 366 -17.19 13.20 -16.86
N ALA A 367 -18.12 13.20 -17.82
CA ALA A 367 -19.54 13.28 -17.51
C ALA A 367 -20.01 12.02 -16.76
N GLU A 368 -19.67 10.82 -17.25
CA GLU A 368 -19.94 9.54 -16.60
C GLU A 368 -19.38 9.53 -15.16
N LEU A 369 -18.10 9.88 -14.98
CA LEU A 369 -17.48 9.99 -13.65
C LEU A 369 -18.22 11.00 -12.76
N GLY A 370 -18.61 12.15 -13.31
CA GLY A 370 -19.35 13.18 -12.59
C GLY A 370 -20.74 12.72 -12.12
N ASP A 371 -21.39 11.80 -12.84
CA ASP A 371 -22.64 11.18 -12.40
C ASP A 371 -22.40 10.19 -11.26
N TYR A 372 -21.40 9.30 -11.38
CA TYR A 372 -21.01 8.41 -10.25
C TYR A 372 -20.65 9.22 -8.99
N LEU A 373 -19.90 10.32 -9.11
CA LEU A 373 -19.51 11.14 -7.94
C LEU A 373 -20.70 11.80 -7.20
N LYS A 374 -21.90 11.87 -7.80
CA LYS A 374 -23.12 12.39 -7.15
C LYS A 374 -23.84 11.35 -6.30
N ASP A 375 -23.57 10.07 -6.50
CA ASP A 375 -24.32 8.97 -5.87
C ASP A 375 -23.62 8.33 -4.67
N PHE A 376 -22.41 8.77 -4.35
CA PHE A 376 -21.77 8.53 -3.05
C PHE A 376 -22.65 9.05 -1.90
N GLY A 377 -22.80 8.23 -0.86
CA GLY A 377 -23.72 8.46 0.26
C GLY A 377 -25.20 8.23 -0.08
N LYS A 378 -25.53 7.91 -1.34
CA LYS A 378 -26.91 7.65 -1.80
C LYS A 378 -27.10 6.22 -2.26
N LEU A 379 -26.46 5.79 -3.35
CA LEU A 379 -26.62 4.45 -3.92
C LEU A 379 -25.49 3.51 -3.47
N TYR A 380 -24.32 4.07 -3.22
CA TYR A 380 -23.18 3.36 -2.65
C TYR A 380 -22.38 4.34 -1.79
N ASP A 381 -21.49 3.81 -0.97
CA ASP A 381 -20.52 4.61 -0.23
C ASP A 381 -19.29 3.77 0.12
N VAL A 382 -18.19 4.43 0.45
CA VAL A 382 -16.95 3.78 0.89
C VAL A 382 -16.59 4.26 2.28
N TYR A 383 -16.30 3.32 3.16
CA TYR A 383 -15.84 3.58 4.52
C TYR A 383 -14.47 2.95 4.69
N GLN A 384 -13.69 3.45 5.63
CA GLN A 384 -12.52 2.74 6.15
C GLN A 384 -12.64 2.59 7.66
N ILE A 385 -12.57 1.34 8.11
CA ILE A 385 -12.40 1.00 9.52
C ILE A 385 -10.91 1.11 9.85
N GLN A 386 -10.61 1.78 10.95
CA GLN A 386 -9.26 1.98 11.49
C GLN A 386 -9.26 1.60 12.97
N GLY A 387 -8.17 1.01 13.46
CA GLY A 387 -7.97 0.68 14.88
C GLY A 387 -6.70 -0.14 15.06
N HIS A 388 -6.42 -0.63 16.26
CA HIS A 388 -5.12 -1.23 16.58
C HIS A 388 -5.21 -2.41 17.55
N ASP A 389 -4.18 -3.26 17.56
CA ASP A 389 -4.08 -4.40 18.47
C ASP A 389 -2.64 -4.70 18.95
N GLU A 390 -2.42 -5.91 19.48
CA GLU A 390 -1.11 -6.33 19.93
C GLU A 390 -0.06 -6.55 18.82
N THR A 391 -0.43 -6.46 17.54
CA THR A 391 0.47 -6.58 16.37
C THR A 391 0.74 -5.24 15.67
N GLY A 392 -0.21 -4.30 15.68
CA GLY A 392 -0.04 -3.00 15.01
C GLY A 392 -1.36 -2.27 14.73
N GLU A 393 -1.29 -1.20 13.95
CA GLU A 393 -2.46 -0.57 13.32
C GLU A 393 -3.14 -1.53 12.34
N LYS A 394 -4.42 -1.30 12.06
CA LYS A 394 -5.31 -2.18 11.28
C LYS A 394 -6.21 -1.33 10.39
N THR A 395 -6.40 -1.76 9.14
CA THR A 395 -7.36 -1.10 8.26
C THR A 395 -8.23 -2.08 7.49
N ALA A 396 -9.45 -1.65 7.18
CA ALA A 396 -10.33 -2.36 6.26
C ALA A 396 -11.15 -1.36 5.45
N LEU A 397 -11.16 -1.51 4.12
CA LEU A 397 -12.06 -0.77 3.25
C LEU A 397 -13.42 -1.49 3.24
N VAL A 398 -14.51 -0.72 3.33
CA VAL A 398 -15.87 -1.23 3.26
C VAL A 398 -16.61 -0.52 2.14
N VAL A 399 -17.01 -1.26 1.12
CA VAL A 399 -17.91 -0.76 0.07
C VAL A 399 -19.34 -1.11 0.47
N ALA A 400 -20.22 -0.12 0.61
CA ALA A 400 -21.65 -0.33 0.82
C ALA A 400 -22.41 -0.03 -0.48
N VAL A 401 -23.42 -0.85 -0.80
CA VAL A 401 -24.25 -0.71 -2.02
C VAL A 401 -25.72 -0.95 -1.68
N ASP A 402 -26.60 -0.08 -2.16
CA ASP A 402 -28.05 -0.29 -2.19
C ASP A 402 -28.38 -1.46 -3.12
N MET A 403 -28.78 -2.58 -2.52
CA MET A 403 -29.08 -3.80 -3.26
C MET A 403 -30.30 -3.64 -4.17
N ARG A 404 -31.26 -2.77 -3.83
CA ARG A 404 -32.47 -2.64 -4.63
C ARG A 404 -32.15 -1.99 -5.98
N GLU A 405 -31.38 -0.91 -5.99
CA GLU A 405 -30.98 -0.25 -7.24
C GLU A 405 -29.94 -1.06 -8.01
N ALA A 406 -28.94 -1.64 -7.33
CA ALA A 406 -27.95 -2.51 -7.98
C ALA A 406 -28.59 -3.74 -8.64
N MET A 407 -29.60 -4.36 -8.01
CA MET A 407 -30.29 -5.51 -8.59
C MET A 407 -31.16 -5.15 -9.79
N LYS A 408 -31.79 -3.96 -9.83
CA LYS A 408 -32.50 -3.48 -11.03
C LYS A 408 -31.54 -3.35 -12.21
N GLU A 409 -30.35 -2.79 -12.00
CA GLU A 409 -29.33 -2.69 -13.03
C GLU A 409 -28.82 -4.06 -13.51
N ILE A 410 -28.58 -4.98 -12.56
CA ILE A 410 -28.16 -6.35 -12.90
C ILE A 410 -29.26 -7.04 -13.71
N GLN A 411 -30.52 -7.01 -13.28
CA GLN A 411 -31.65 -7.64 -13.98
C GLN A 411 -31.92 -7.03 -15.36
N ALA A 412 -31.68 -5.72 -15.54
CA ALA A 412 -31.80 -5.08 -16.85
C ALA A 412 -30.73 -5.55 -17.85
N LYS A 413 -29.55 -5.98 -17.37
CA LYS A 413 -28.43 -6.51 -18.17
C LYS A 413 -28.44 -8.04 -18.27
N HIS A 414 -28.96 -8.70 -17.23
CA HIS A 414 -28.96 -10.15 -16.99
C HIS A 414 -30.32 -10.61 -16.43
N PRO A 415 -31.38 -10.71 -17.27
CA PRO A 415 -32.73 -11.08 -16.83
C PRO A 415 -32.83 -12.47 -16.19
N GLU A 416 -31.84 -13.34 -16.42
CA GLU A 416 -31.70 -14.66 -15.79
C GLU A 416 -31.38 -14.60 -14.29
N VAL A 417 -30.87 -13.46 -13.79
CA VAL A 417 -30.45 -13.30 -12.40
C VAL A 417 -31.66 -12.98 -11.51
N THR A 418 -32.17 -14.02 -10.85
CA THR A 418 -33.26 -13.92 -9.87
C THR A 418 -32.73 -14.11 -8.45
N LEU A 419 -33.26 -13.33 -7.50
CA LEU A 419 -32.98 -13.51 -6.08
C LEU A 419 -34.07 -14.36 -5.43
N PRO A 420 -33.74 -15.23 -4.45
CA PRO A 420 -34.71 -15.95 -3.64
C PRO A 420 -35.41 -15.06 -2.60
N ILE A 421 -35.10 -13.75 -2.59
CA ILE A 421 -35.63 -12.75 -1.68
C ILE A 421 -36.23 -11.59 -2.46
N ASN A 422 -37.42 -11.14 -2.03
CA ASN A 422 -38.00 -9.92 -2.55
C ASN A 422 -37.33 -8.72 -1.84
N LEU A 423 -36.71 -7.82 -2.61
CA LEU A 423 -36.12 -6.59 -2.10
C LEU A 423 -37.11 -5.41 -2.11
N ASP A 424 -38.29 -5.56 -2.72
CA ASP A 424 -39.32 -4.53 -2.81
C ASP A 424 -40.38 -4.69 -1.71
N GLY A 425 -40.52 -3.66 -0.87
CA GLY A 425 -41.44 -3.66 0.26
C GLY A 425 -40.82 -4.19 1.55
N LYS A 426 -41.65 -4.75 2.43
CA LYS A 426 -41.24 -5.22 3.75
C LYS A 426 -40.51 -6.56 3.66
N VAL A 427 -39.30 -6.65 4.20
CA VAL A 427 -38.47 -7.85 4.12
C VAL A 427 -38.71 -8.76 5.33
N GLU A 428 -39.91 -9.34 5.39
CA GLU A 428 -40.24 -10.39 6.36
C GLU A 428 -39.86 -11.77 5.84
N MET A 429 -39.00 -12.48 6.55
CA MET A 429 -38.60 -13.85 6.23
C MET A 429 -39.04 -14.80 7.36
N ASN A 430 -39.80 -15.84 7.00
CA ASN A 430 -40.19 -16.88 7.95
C ASN A 430 -38.93 -17.65 8.43
N PRO A 431 -38.72 -17.87 9.75
CA PRO A 431 -37.52 -18.55 10.27
C PRO A 431 -37.23 -19.92 9.65
N ILE A 432 -38.26 -20.68 9.25
CA ILE A 432 -38.10 -21.97 8.58
C ILE A 432 -37.55 -21.78 7.17
N VAL A 433 -38.06 -20.77 6.44
CA VAL A 433 -37.60 -20.42 5.08
C VAL A 433 -36.18 -19.84 5.12
N GLU A 434 -35.89 -19.00 6.11
CA GLU A 434 -34.54 -18.48 6.39
C GLU A 434 -33.53 -19.62 6.60
N GLN A 435 -33.86 -20.60 7.45
CA GLN A 435 -33.02 -21.78 7.67
C GLN A 435 -32.86 -22.64 6.41
N MET A 436 -33.92 -22.83 5.61
CA MET A 436 -33.84 -23.55 4.33
C MET A 436 -32.92 -22.84 3.33
N ILE A 437 -33.00 -21.51 3.23
CA ILE A 437 -32.12 -20.70 2.36
C ILE A 437 -30.67 -20.81 2.84
N LEU A 438 -30.40 -20.61 4.13
CA LEU A 438 -29.05 -20.74 4.69
C LEU A 438 -28.46 -22.15 4.47
N LEU A 439 -29.26 -23.20 4.67
CA LEU A 439 -28.83 -24.57 4.41
C LEU A 439 -28.51 -24.79 2.92
N GLY A 440 -29.38 -24.32 2.02
CA GLY A 440 -29.19 -24.44 0.57
C GLY A 440 -27.97 -23.67 0.06
N VAL A 441 -27.75 -22.44 0.55
CA VAL A 441 -26.55 -21.65 0.24
C VAL A 441 -25.30 -22.37 0.75
N ASN A 442 -25.27 -22.80 2.01
CA ASN A 442 -24.09 -23.46 2.58
C ASN A 442 -23.76 -24.80 1.92
N GLN A 443 -24.75 -25.55 1.44
CA GLN A 443 -24.53 -26.75 0.62
C GLN A 443 -23.97 -26.42 -0.77
N ALA A 444 -24.32 -25.25 -1.34
CA ALA A 444 -23.84 -24.81 -2.64
C ALA A 444 -22.46 -24.13 -2.59
N LEU A 445 -22.07 -23.50 -1.48
CA LEU A 445 -20.86 -22.68 -1.35
C LEU A 445 -19.56 -23.38 -1.83
N PRO A 446 -19.24 -24.63 -1.44
CA PRO A 446 -18.02 -25.29 -1.91
C PRO A 446 -17.98 -25.48 -3.43
N GLN A 447 -19.13 -25.80 -4.04
CA GLN A 447 -19.25 -25.91 -5.50
C GLN A 447 -19.19 -24.55 -6.18
N ALA A 448 -19.76 -23.50 -5.56
CA ALA A 448 -19.68 -22.14 -6.06
C ALA A 448 -18.24 -21.63 -6.06
N GLN A 449 -17.51 -21.80 -4.96
CA GLN A 449 -16.07 -21.49 -4.84
C GLN A 449 -15.26 -22.20 -5.93
N GLN A 450 -15.47 -23.52 -6.11
CA GLN A 450 -14.79 -24.29 -7.15
C GLN A 450 -15.13 -23.77 -8.56
N ARG A 451 -16.39 -23.44 -8.85
CA ARG A 451 -16.81 -22.88 -10.14
C ARG A 451 -16.21 -21.49 -10.39
N ILE A 452 -16.14 -20.64 -9.37
CA ILE A 452 -15.52 -19.31 -9.45
C ILE A 452 -14.02 -19.44 -9.75
N ASN A 453 -13.29 -20.24 -8.97
CA ASN A 453 -11.86 -20.51 -9.19
C ASN A 453 -11.61 -21.08 -10.60
N ASN A 454 -12.44 -22.04 -11.06
CA ASN A 454 -12.38 -22.60 -12.41
C ASN A 454 -12.77 -21.62 -13.52
N SER A 455 -13.50 -20.54 -13.22
CA SER A 455 -13.85 -19.49 -14.19
C SER A 455 -12.73 -18.46 -14.27
N LEU A 456 -12.19 -18.04 -13.13
CA LEU A 456 -11.08 -17.10 -13.02
C LEU A 456 -9.84 -17.66 -13.75
N ALA A 457 -9.52 -18.95 -13.54
CA ALA A 457 -8.43 -19.65 -14.23
C ALA A 457 -8.60 -19.84 -15.75
N LYS A 458 -9.75 -19.46 -16.35
CA LYS A 458 -9.99 -19.51 -17.80
C LYS A 458 -9.79 -18.17 -18.51
N HIS A 459 -9.63 -17.08 -17.76
CA HIS A 459 -9.44 -15.75 -18.33
C HIS A 459 -7.95 -15.38 -18.52
N SER A 460 -7.05 -16.17 -17.94
CA SER A 460 -5.61 -16.20 -18.21
C SER A 460 -5.37 -16.70 -19.64
N LYS A 461 -4.96 -15.81 -20.56
CA LYS A 461 -4.61 -16.18 -21.95
C LYS A 461 -3.09 -16.36 -22.09
N PRO A 462 -2.61 -17.39 -22.79
CA PRO A 462 -1.18 -17.57 -23.08
C PRO A 462 -0.57 -16.32 -23.73
N GLY A 463 0.30 -15.63 -23.00
CA GLY A 463 1.02 -14.43 -23.48
C GLY A 463 0.33 -13.08 -23.20
N GLU A 464 -0.80 -13.07 -22.50
CA GLU A 464 -1.19 -11.91 -21.69
C GLU A 464 -0.67 -12.08 -20.25
N GLU A 465 -0.83 -11.05 -19.44
CA GLU A 465 -0.62 -11.06 -18.00
C GLU A 465 -1.56 -12.12 -17.35
N ASP A 466 -1.09 -13.38 -17.28
CA ASP A 466 -1.83 -14.66 -17.16
C ASP A 466 -2.52 -14.92 -15.79
N THR A 467 -3.22 -13.90 -15.27
CA THR A 467 -3.59 -13.67 -13.86
C THR A 467 -4.45 -14.76 -13.17
N LYS A 468 -4.16 -15.04 -11.89
CA LYS A 468 -4.86 -16.05 -11.06
C LYS A 468 -5.41 -15.47 -9.76
N ILE A 469 -6.72 -15.46 -9.64
CA ILE A 469 -7.46 -15.16 -8.41
C ILE A 469 -8.01 -16.49 -7.86
N THR A 470 -7.73 -16.79 -6.60
CA THR A 470 -8.15 -18.02 -5.91
C THR A 470 -8.91 -17.68 -4.64
N LEU A 471 -10.13 -18.19 -4.52
CA LEU A 471 -10.90 -18.18 -3.28
C LEU A 471 -10.52 -19.38 -2.42
N GLU A 472 -10.28 -19.16 -1.14
CA GLU A 472 -9.79 -20.11 -0.14
C GLU A 472 -10.59 -19.98 1.17
N ASP A 473 -10.69 -21.07 1.94
CA ASP A 473 -11.33 -21.13 3.26
C ASP A 473 -12.68 -20.38 3.39
N THR A 474 -13.55 -20.50 2.38
CA THR A 474 -14.87 -19.86 2.39
C THR A 474 -15.68 -20.36 3.58
N GLU A 475 -16.10 -19.42 4.43
CA GLU A 475 -16.87 -19.70 5.61
C GLU A 475 -18.30 -20.14 5.27
N SER A 476 -19.02 -20.73 6.22
CA SER A 476 -20.47 -20.89 6.06
C SER A 476 -21.17 -19.54 6.24
N MET A 477 -22.07 -19.20 5.32
CA MET A 477 -22.97 -18.07 5.48
C MET A 477 -23.84 -18.28 6.71
N ARG A 478 -23.91 -17.26 7.58
CA ARG A 478 -24.68 -17.31 8.82
C ARG A 478 -25.44 -16.03 9.08
N LYS A 479 -26.50 -16.15 9.88
CA LYS A 479 -27.19 -15.01 10.48
C LYS A 479 -26.33 -14.41 11.60
N VAL A 480 -26.50 -13.12 11.84
CA VAL A 480 -25.99 -12.41 13.02
C VAL A 480 -27.14 -12.24 14.01
N ASP A 481 -26.94 -12.69 15.24
CA ASP A 481 -27.96 -12.60 16.28
C ASP A 481 -27.99 -11.21 16.93
N GLY A 482 -29.16 -10.79 17.42
CA GLY A 482 -29.34 -9.52 18.13
C GLY A 482 -29.41 -8.27 17.25
N THR A 483 -29.26 -8.38 15.92
CA THR A 483 -29.43 -7.26 14.99
C THR A 483 -30.89 -6.82 14.90
N LYS A 484 -31.12 -5.52 14.66
CA LYS A 484 -32.48 -4.97 14.43
C LYS A 484 -33.12 -5.50 13.14
N TYR A 485 -32.31 -5.69 12.10
CA TYR A 485 -32.72 -6.16 10.78
C TYR A 485 -32.13 -7.54 10.50
N PRO A 486 -32.79 -8.41 9.70
CA PRO A 486 -32.19 -9.67 9.26
C PRO A 486 -30.84 -9.40 8.60
N THR A 487 -29.78 -9.92 9.21
CA THR A 487 -28.40 -9.62 8.83
C THR A 487 -27.64 -10.93 8.66
N TYR A 488 -26.93 -11.06 7.55
CA TYR A 488 -26.19 -12.27 7.21
C TYR A 488 -24.78 -11.92 6.77
N ILE A 489 -23.83 -12.79 7.10
CA ILE A 489 -22.42 -12.59 6.80
C ILE A 489 -21.79 -13.83 6.16
N LEU A 490 -20.73 -13.59 5.37
CA LEU A 490 -19.93 -14.61 4.68
C LEU A 490 -18.51 -14.10 4.51
N GLY A 491 -17.51 -14.85 5.00
CA GLY A 491 -16.09 -14.57 4.79
C GLY A 491 -15.44 -15.53 3.78
N THR A 492 -14.40 -15.07 3.09
CA THR A 492 -13.52 -15.91 2.26
C THR A 492 -12.13 -15.28 2.18
N ARG A 493 -11.09 -16.10 2.10
CA ARG A 493 -9.72 -15.64 1.81
C ARG A 493 -9.57 -15.55 0.30
N VAL A 494 -8.94 -14.48 -0.19
CA VAL A 494 -8.75 -14.22 -1.61
C VAL A 494 -7.26 -14.06 -1.86
N MET A 495 -6.65 -15.07 -2.47
CA MET A 495 -5.29 -15.01 -2.95
C MET A 495 -5.31 -14.51 -4.39
N VAL A 496 -4.77 -13.31 -4.63
CA VAL A 496 -4.43 -12.85 -5.98
C VAL A 496 -2.95 -13.14 -6.22
N GLU A 497 -2.65 -13.99 -7.19
CA GLU A 497 -1.28 -14.30 -7.59
C GLU A 497 -0.92 -13.54 -8.88
N GLU A 498 0.29 -13.00 -8.93
CA GLU A 498 0.74 -12.11 -10.00
C GLU A 498 2.20 -12.36 -10.39
N ASP A 499 2.50 -13.01 -11.51
CA ASP A 499 3.90 -13.33 -11.90
C ASP A 499 4.69 -14.04 -10.77
N GLN A 500 3.99 -14.93 -10.06
CA GLN A 500 4.42 -15.60 -8.82
C GLN A 500 4.45 -14.71 -7.56
N LEU A 501 4.28 -13.40 -7.67
CA LEU A 501 3.92 -12.51 -6.57
C LEU A 501 2.57 -12.93 -5.97
N GLN A 502 2.30 -12.51 -4.74
CA GLN A 502 1.09 -12.84 -4.00
C GLN A 502 0.55 -11.60 -3.31
N PHE A 503 -0.78 -11.48 -3.29
CA PHE A 503 -1.52 -10.41 -2.66
C PHE A 503 -2.68 -11.05 -1.88
N PRO A 504 -2.46 -11.40 -0.61
CA PRO A 504 -3.44 -12.12 0.20
C PRO A 504 -4.40 -11.16 0.90
N PHE A 505 -5.69 -11.31 0.59
CA PHE A 505 -6.76 -10.53 1.17
C PHE A 505 -7.77 -11.39 1.91
N TYR A 506 -8.50 -10.78 2.83
CA TYR A 506 -9.75 -11.33 3.36
C TYR A 506 -10.91 -10.47 2.88
N VAL A 507 -11.91 -11.13 2.29
CA VAL A 507 -13.15 -10.49 1.85
C VAL A 507 -14.30 -10.96 2.73
N HIS A 508 -15.05 -10.01 3.26
CA HIS A 508 -16.19 -10.30 4.12
C HIS A 508 -17.44 -9.58 3.62
N GLY A 509 -18.37 -10.35 3.06
CA GLY A 509 -19.68 -9.89 2.63
C GLY A 509 -20.65 -9.79 3.82
N THR A 510 -21.49 -8.78 3.84
CA THR A 510 -22.57 -8.62 4.82
C THR A 510 -23.80 -8.04 4.17
N ILE A 511 -24.93 -8.74 4.29
CA ILE A 511 -26.23 -8.32 3.78
C ILE A 511 -27.07 -7.86 4.97
N VAL A 512 -27.55 -6.62 4.95
CA VAL A 512 -28.47 -6.05 5.96
C VAL A 512 -29.81 -5.76 5.29
N LEU A 513 -30.83 -6.55 5.60
CA LEU A 513 -32.16 -6.45 5.01
C LEU A 513 -33.05 -5.48 5.80
N ASN A 514 -32.78 -4.19 5.73
CA ASN A 514 -33.74 -3.18 6.18
C ASN A 514 -34.78 -2.88 5.07
N ASP A 515 -36.03 -2.61 5.46
CA ASP A 515 -37.16 -2.42 4.54
C ASP A 515 -36.96 -1.25 3.56
N SER A 516 -36.33 -0.16 4.02
CA SER A 516 -36.14 1.06 3.24
C SER A 516 -35.11 0.91 2.13
N LYS A 517 -34.02 0.20 2.40
CA LYS A 517 -32.75 0.23 1.66
C LYS A 517 -31.90 -1.00 2.02
N PRO A 518 -32.25 -2.20 1.53
CA PRO A 518 -31.45 -3.40 1.77
C PRO A 518 -30.03 -3.16 1.25
N THR A 519 -29.02 -3.38 2.08
CA THR A 519 -27.64 -2.95 1.82
C THR A 519 -26.70 -4.15 1.83
N LEU A 520 -25.85 -4.24 0.80
CA LEU A 520 -24.69 -5.12 0.77
C LEU A 520 -23.47 -4.31 1.17
N PHE A 521 -22.77 -4.76 2.20
CA PHE A 521 -21.42 -4.33 2.51
C PHE A 521 -20.43 -5.40 2.03
N VAL A 522 -19.34 -4.97 1.41
CA VAL A 522 -18.20 -5.81 1.07
C VAL A 522 -16.97 -5.19 1.73
N ILE A 523 -16.39 -5.91 2.69
CA ILE A 523 -15.15 -5.52 3.34
C ILE A 523 -13.98 -6.14 2.61
N LEU A 524 -12.91 -5.37 2.44
CA LEU A 524 -11.60 -5.81 1.99
C LEU A 524 -10.55 -5.39 3.03
N THR A 525 -9.77 -6.35 3.52
CA THR A 525 -8.62 -6.14 4.40
C THR A 525 -7.52 -7.12 4.03
N SER A 526 -6.30 -6.96 4.55
CA SER A 526 -5.24 -7.95 4.33
C SER A 526 -5.55 -9.24 5.11
N ASP A 527 -5.10 -10.39 4.58
CA ASP A 527 -5.43 -11.70 5.17
C ASP A 527 -5.03 -11.80 6.65
N VAL A 528 -3.90 -11.21 7.04
CA VAL A 528 -3.38 -11.19 8.43
C VAL A 528 -4.19 -10.31 9.38
N GLU A 529 -4.98 -9.37 8.86
CA GLU A 529 -5.80 -8.44 9.65
C GLU A 529 -7.23 -8.94 9.91
N ARG A 530 -7.64 -10.02 9.22
CA ARG A 530 -8.99 -10.61 9.34
C ARG A 530 -9.40 -10.90 10.79
N HIS A 531 -8.44 -11.30 11.62
CA HIS A 531 -8.66 -11.66 13.02
C HIS A 531 -9.07 -10.48 13.90
N TYR A 532 -8.66 -9.25 13.55
CA TYR A 532 -9.09 -8.02 14.21
C TYR A 532 -10.34 -7.44 13.53
N VAL A 533 -10.31 -7.32 12.21
CA VAL A 533 -11.34 -6.61 11.43
C VAL A 533 -12.70 -7.30 11.53
N LYS A 534 -12.74 -8.64 11.51
CA LYS A 534 -13.99 -9.40 11.55
C LYS A 534 -14.81 -9.16 12.83
N PRO A 535 -14.30 -9.37 14.07
CA PRO A 535 -15.08 -9.12 15.27
C PRO A 535 -15.47 -7.65 15.43
N VAL A 536 -14.60 -6.71 15.06
CA VAL A 536 -14.91 -5.27 15.04
C VAL A 536 -16.09 -4.98 14.11
N TRP A 537 -16.09 -5.54 12.91
CA TRP A 537 -17.21 -5.39 11.97
C TRP A 537 -18.50 -6.03 12.48
N GLU A 538 -18.42 -7.23 13.04
CA GLU A 538 -19.60 -7.90 13.61
C GLU A 538 -20.24 -7.08 14.74
N GLN A 539 -19.43 -6.40 15.57
CA GLN A 539 -19.90 -5.45 16.58
C GLN A 539 -20.56 -4.21 15.95
N LEU A 540 -19.96 -3.64 14.90
CA LEU A 540 -20.51 -2.50 14.16
C LEU A 540 -21.88 -2.81 13.55
N ILE A 541 -22.02 -3.92 12.81
CA ILE A 541 -23.30 -4.27 12.16
C ILE A 541 -24.39 -4.67 13.16
N SER A 542 -24.01 -5.29 14.28
CA SER A 542 -24.95 -5.60 15.38
C SER A 542 -25.58 -4.35 15.98
N SER A 543 -24.93 -3.20 15.84
CA SER A 543 -25.41 -1.91 16.36
C SER A 543 -26.36 -1.15 15.42
N ILE A 544 -26.58 -1.62 14.18
CA ILE A 544 -27.38 -0.91 13.16
C ILE A 544 -28.82 -0.68 13.66
N LYS A 545 -29.25 0.58 13.60
CA LYS A 545 -30.59 1.05 14.00
C LYS A 545 -31.26 1.90 12.94
#